data_AF-A0A0L0BVX8-F1
#
_entry.id   AF-A0A0L0BVX8-F1
#
_cell.length_a   1.000
_cell.length_b   1.000
_cell.length_c   1.000
_cell.angle_alpha   90.00
_cell.angle_beta   90.00
_cell.angle_gamma   90.00
#
_symmetry.space_group_name_H-M   'P 1'
#
loop_
_entity.id
_entity.type
_entity.pdbx_description
1 polymer ?
#
loop_
_entity_poly.entity_id
_entity_poly.type
_entity_poly.pdbx_seq_one_letter_code
_entity_poly.pdbx_strand_id
1 'polypeptide(L)'
;ECEGVCCGKPNGSKLSGETCQQFIVCQNNQQVIFECPNNLHYNSATGSCDFPENAKCDKPNTPPSGPSAGPSGTHCANGGRCVGKPDGTYFTDAKNKCSANYVICQCECEVERSCSSPLMFNGKLGVCDWPTAFGC
;
A
#
# COMPACT_ATOMS: atom_id res chain seq x y z
N GLU A 1 21.32 16.97 25.86
CA GLU A 1 22.08 16.71 24.62
C GLU A 1 21.11 16.36 23.50
N CYS A 2 21.56 16.49 22.26
CA CYS A 2 20.75 16.24 21.07
C CYS A 2 21.27 14.96 20.41
N GLU A 3 20.37 14.05 20.05
CA GLU A 3 20.71 12.72 19.52
C GLU A 3 19.78 12.39 18.34
N GLY A 4 20.30 11.65 17.36
CA GLY A 4 19.56 11.21 16.18
C GLY A 4 19.89 11.97 14.89
N VAL A 5 19.27 11.55 13.79
CA VAL A 5 19.61 12.00 12.42
C VAL A 5 19.37 13.49 12.16
N CYS A 6 18.49 14.11 12.96
CA CYS A 6 18.17 15.53 12.87
C CYS A 6 19.06 16.41 13.76
N CYS A 7 20.01 15.83 14.49
CA CYS A 7 20.84 16.61 15.39
C CYS A 7 21.78 17.56 14.64
N GLY A 8 21.71 18.86 14.96
CA GLY A 8 22.49 19.90 14.28
C GLY A 8 22.06 20.18 12.85
N LYS A 9 20.92 19.62 12.40
CA LYS A 9 20.34 19.91 11.08
C LYS A 9 19.44 21.16 11.15
N PRO A 10 19.50 22.05 10.15
CA PRO A 10 18.55 23.16 10.05
C PRO A 10 17.10 22.68 10.01
N ASN A 11 16.18 23.47 10.57
CA ASN A 11 14.75 23.21 10.44
C ASN A 11 14.33 23.14 8.96
N GLY A 12 13.54 22.12 8.61
CA GLY A 12 13.12 21.83 7.25
C GLY A 12 14.09 20.94 6.45
N SER A 13 15.23 20.56 7.00
CA SER A 13 16.12 19.58 6.36
C SER A 13 15.37 18.28 6.07
N LYS A 14 15.48 17.79 4.83
CA LYS A 14 14.88 16.52 4.41
C LYS A 14 15.95 15.44 4.29
N LEU A 15 15.71 14.27 4.86
CA LEU A 15 16.63 13.12 4.85
C LEU A 15 15.87 11.87 4.40
N SER A 16 16.58 10.87 3.86
CA SER A 16 15.97 9.58 3.52
C SER A 16 15.50 8.82 4.78
N GLY A 17 14.29 8.27 4.77
CA GLY A 17 13.73 7.44 5.85
C GLY A 17 14.24 6.00 5.80
N GLU A 18 13.66 5.08 6.58
CA GLU A 18 14.12 3.68 6.63
C GLU A 18 13.75 2.87 5.39
N THR A 19 12.68 3.27 4.70
CA THR A 19 12.17 2.65 3.48
C THR A 19 12.25 3.63 2.32
N CYS A 20 12.16 3.16 1.08
CA CYS A 20 12.23 4.04 -0.08
C CYS A 20 11.04 5.00 -0.18
N GLN A 21 9.90 4.62 0.38
CA GLN A 21 8.70 5.45 0.44
C GLN A 21 8.78 6.46 1.58
N GLN A 22 9.78 6.40 2.46
CA GLN A 22 9.86 7.27 3.62
C GLN A 22 10.92 8.36 3.49
N PHE A 23 10.60 9.53 4.04
CA PHE A 23 11.55 10.61 4.25
C PHE A 23 11.33 11.27 5.61
N ILE A 24 12.37 11.91 6.12
CA ILE A 24 12.39 12.56 7.40
C ILE A 24 12.50 14.06 7.17
N VAL A 25 11.67 14.84 7.87
CA VAL A 25 11.81 16.29 7.97
C VAL A 25 12.27 16.64 9.38
N CYS A 26 13.35 17.41 9.49
CA CYS A 26 13.88 17.85 10.76
C CYS A 26 13.18 19.10 11.26
N GLN A 27 12.70 19.07 12.50
CA GLN A 27 12.11 20.22 13.17
C GLN A 27 12.58 20.26 14.61
N ASN A 28 13.26 21.35 15.00
CA ASN A 28 13.82 21.57 16.33
C ASN A 28 14.71 20.40 16.80
N ASN A 29 15.59 19.93 15.91
CA ASN A 29 16.44 18.74 16.10
C ASN A 29 15.69 17.40 16.25
N GLN A 30 14.37 17.36 16.07
CA GLN A 30 13.58 16.12 16.09
C GLN A 30 13.23 15.68 14.67
N GLN A 31 13.12 14.36 14.48
CA GLN A 31 12.69 13.77 13.21
C GLN A 31 11.16 13.67 13.15
N VAL A 32 10.59 14.07 12.00
CA VAL A 32 9.21 13.79 11.64
C VAL A 32 9.24 12.92 10.38
N ILE A 33 8.67 11.73 10.46
CA ILE A 33 8.66 10.76 9.35
C ILE A 33 7.43 11.03 8.48
N PHE A 34 7.65 11.07 7.18
CA PHE A 34 6.63 11.21 6.15
C PHE A 34 6.74 10.06 5.16
N GLU A 35 5.60 9.69 4.58
CA GLU A 35 5.52 8.73 3.49
C GLU A 35 5.19 9.43 2.17
N CYS A 36 5.85 8.96 1.12
CA CYS A 36 5.59 9.37 -0.25
C CYS A 36 4.29 8.75 -0.74
N PRO A 37 3.42 9.56 -1.37
CA PRO A 37 2.15 9.06 -1.90
C PRO A 37 2.38 8.16 -3.11
N ASN A 38 1.38 7.34 -3.46
CA ASN A 38 1.32 6.60 -4.73
C ASN A 38 2.55 5.73 -5.02
N ASN A 39 3.16 5.17 -3.98
CA ASN A 39 4.36 4.30 -4.09
C ASN A 39 5.56 5.00 -4.71
N LEU A 40 5.57 6.34 -4.68
CA LEU A 40 6.72 7.12 -5.07
C LEU A 40 7.84 6.92 -4.06
N HIS A 41 9.07 7.03 -4.53
CA HIS A 41 10.25 6.91 -3.71
C HIS A 41 10.78 8.32 -3.40
N TYR A 42 11.28 8.52 -2.18
CA TYR A 42 11.95 9.76 -1.85
C TYR A 42 13.25 9.88 -2.65
N ASN A 43 13.30 10.84 -3.55
CA ASN A 43 14.47 11.20 -4.31
C ASN A 43 15.29 12.22 -3.52
N SER A 44 16.36 11.76 -2.87
CA SER A 44 17.25 12.61 -2.07
C SER A 44 17.98 13.68 -2.88
N ALA A 45 18.14 13.48 -4.20
CA ALA A 45 18.78 14.46 -5.08
C ALA A 45 17.85 15.65 -5.38
N THR A 46 16.54 15.43 -5.45
CA THR A 46 15.54 16.51 -5.70
C THR A 46 14.80 16.96 -4.44
N GLY A 47 14.94 16.22 -3.34
CA GLY A 47 14.27 16.50 -2.08
C GLY A 47 12.75 16.28 -2.11
N SER A 48 12.27 15.45 -3.05
CA SER A 48 10.85 15.23 -3.33
C SER A 48 10.56 13.75 -3.64
N CYS A 49 9.29 13.36 -3.57
CA CYS A 49 8.85 12.04 -4.00
C CYS A 49 8.83 11.95 -5.53
N ASP A 50 9.40 10.88 -6.06
CA ASP A 50 9.61 10.68 -7.50
C ASP A 50 9.40 9.20 -7.86
N PHE A 51 9.36 8.88 -9.14
CA PHE A 51 9.23 7.49 -9.58
C PHE A 51 10.44 6.66 -9.12
N PRO A 52 10.26 5.36 -8.80
CA PRO A 52 11.34 4.49 -8.33
C PRO A 52 12.58 4.49 -9.23
N GLU A 53 12.38 4.50 -10.54
CA GLU A 53 13.43 4.55 -11.58
C GLU A 53 14.26 5.84 -11.56
N ASN A 54 13.68 6.95 -11.12
CA ASN A 54 14.35 8.24 -10.98
C ASN A 54 15.05 8.36 -9.62
N ALA A 55 14.37 7.93 -8.55
CA ALA A 55 14.86 8.05 -7.18
C ALA A 55 16.03 7.10 -6.88
N LYS A 56 16.10 5.94 -7.55
CA LYS A 56 17.17 4.93 -7.41
C LYS A 56 17.51 4.62 -5.95
N CYS A 57 16.46 4.41 -5.16
CA CYS A 57 16.60 4.13 -3.74
C CYS A 57 16.96 2.66 -3.51
N ASP A 58 17.96 2.43 -2.66
CA ASP A 58 18.50 1.10 -2.34
C ASP A 58 17.97 0.52 -1.01
N LYS A 59 16.98 1.17 -0.39
CA LYS A 59 16.36 0.74 0.87
C LYS A 59 15.20 -0.24 0.61
N PRO A 60 14.71 -0.95 1.64
CA PRO A 60 13.50 -1.76 1.48
C PRO A 60 12.31 -0.92 1.03
N ASN A 61 11.44 -1.53 0.23
CA ASN A 61 10.14 -0.96 -0.10
C ASN A 61 9.11 -1.45 0.91
N THR A 62 8.16 -0.59 1.29
CA THR A 62 6.91 -1.01 1.93
C THR A 62 5.89 -1.38 0.86
N PRO A 63 5.04 -2.40 1.10
CA PRO A 63 3.82 -2.57 0.32
C PRO A 63 2.98 -1.29 0.42
N PRO A 64 2.46 -0.76 -0.70
CA PRO A 64 2.53 -1.31 -2.05
C PRO A 64 3.88 -1.07 -2.74
N SER A 65 4.46 -2.10 -3.37
CA SER A 65 5.77 -2.03 -4.02
C SER A 65 5.71 -2.45 -5.50
N GLY A 66 5.98 -1.53 -6.43
CA GLY A 66 6.24 -1.87 -7.84
C GLY A 66 5.07 -1.60 -8.82
N PRO A 67 5.24 -1.96 -10.11
CA PRO A 67 4.32 -1.58 -11.19
C PRO A 67 2.95 -2.26 -11.12
N SER A 68 2.82 -3.32 -10.33
CA SER A 68 1.57 -4.05 -10.11
C SER A 68 0.66 -3.36 -9.11
N ALA A 69 1.21 -2.47 -8.28
CA ALA A 69 0.43 -1.58 -7.42
C ALA A 69 -0.07 -0.41 -8.27
N GLY A 70 -1.37 -0.38 -8.58
CA GLY A 70 -1.97 0.70 -9.36
C GLY A 70 -1.96 2.05 -8.61
N PRO A 71 -2.43 3.12 -9.24
CA PRO A 71 -2.39 4.48 -8.70
C PRO A 71 -3.51 4.78 -7.69
N SER A 72 -4.16 3.76 -7.13
CA SER A 72 -5.42 3.93 -6.36
C SER A 72 -5.24 4.69 -5.03
N GLY A 73 -4.03 5.15 -4.69
CA GLY A 73 -3.71 5.89 -3.47
C GLY A 73 -4.03 5.14 -2.17
N THR A 74 -4.28 3.83 -2.27
CA THR A 74 -4.61 2.99 -1.12
C THR A 74 -3.31 2.54 -0.49
N HIS A 75 -3.13 2.90 0.78
CA HIS A 75 -1.95 2.54 1.56
C HIS A 75 -2.40 1.70 2.77
N CYS A 76 -1.63 0.67 3.07
CA CYS A 76 -1.86 -0.23 4.20
C CYS A 76 -0.52 -0.60 4.83
N ALA A 77 -0.49 -0.73 6.16
CA ALA A 77 0.72 -1.15 6.87
C ALA A 77 1.11 -2.61 6.56
N ASN A 78 0.15 -3.42 6.14
CA ASN A 78 0.36 -4.82 5.78
C ASN A 78 -0.47 -5.17 4.55
N GLY A 79 0.20 -5.51 3.44
CA GLY A 79 -0.45 -5.92 2.20
C GLY A 79 -1.02 -7.35 2.22
N GLY A 80 -0.71 -8.15 3.25
CA GLY A 80 -1.22 -9.50 3.41
C GLY A 80 -1.01 -10.38 2.17
N ARG A 81 -2.08 -11.02 1.71
CA ARG A 81 -2.10 -11.86 0.50
C ARG A 81 -1.99 -11.07 -0.81
N CYS A 82 -2.17 -9.75 -0.76
CA CYS A 82 -2.13 -8.88 -1.92
C CYS A 82 -0.72 -8.40 -2.29
N VAL A 83 0.29 -8.62 -1.45
CA VAL A 83 1.70 -8.34 -1.78
C VAL A 83 2.11 -9.11 -3.05
N GLY A 84 2.60 -8.37 -4.06
CA GLY A 84 3.00 -8.93 -5.35
C GLY A 84 1.84 -9.45 -6.21
N LYS A 85 0.58 -9.14 -5.87
CA LYS A 85 -0.59 -9.51 -6.68
C LYS A 85 -1.01 -8.36 -7.59
N PRO A 86 -1.48 -8.65 -8.82
CA PRO A 86 -2.11 -7.63 -9.64
C PRO A 86 -3.32 -7.02 -8.93
N ASP A 87 -3.51 -5.71 -9.10
CA ASP A 87 -4.73 -5.04 -8.69
C ASP A 87 -5.98 -5.72 -9.26
N GLY A 88 -7.02 -5.81 -8.43
CA GLY A 88 -8.25 -6.52 -8.76
C GLY A 88 -8.21 -8.03 -8.48
N THR A 89 -7.06 -8.60 -8.11
CA THR A 89 -7.01 -9.97 -7.59
C THR A 89 -7.93 -10.08 -6.38
N TYR A 90 -8.82 -11.07 -6.34
CA TYR A 90 -9.72 -11.26 -5.22
C TYR A 90 -9.49 -12.60 -4.52
N PHE A 91 -9.80 -12.63 -3.23
CA PHE A 91 -9.74 -13.81 -2.39
C PHE A 91 -11.07 -14.03 -1.70
N THR A 92 -11.50 -15.29 -1.69
CA THR A 92 -12.68 -15.75 -0.95
C THR A 92 -12.26 -16.79 0.08
N ASP A 93 -13.14 -17.06 1.05
CA ASP A 93 -12.97 -18.24 1.89
C ASP A 93 -13.25 -19.50 1.05
N ALA A 94 -12.21 -20.23 0.69
CA ALA A 94 -12.31 -21.46 -0.09
C ALA A 94 -13.18 -22.53 0.61
N LYS A 95 -13.37 -22.45 1.92
CA LYS A 95 -14.20 -23.38 2.70
C LYS A 95 -15.67 -22.94 2.73
N ASN A 96 -15.94 -21.64 2.61
CA ASN A 96 -17.30 -21.11 2.56
C ASN A 96 -17.59 -20.45 1.21
N LYS A 97 -18.08 -21.26 0.26
CA LYS A 97 -18.54 -20.80 -1.06
C LYS A 97 -19.71 -19.80 -0.98
N CYS A 98 -20.37 -19.70 0.18
CA CYS A 98 -21.53 -18.86 0.45
C CYS A 98 -21.19 -17.65 1.33
N SER A 99 -20.28 -16.82 0.84
CA SER A 99 -19.90 -15.59 1.54
C SER A 99 -20.24 -14.37 0.70
N ALA A 100 -20.96 -13.42 1.29
CA ALA A 100 -21.11 -12.08 0.74
C ALA A 100 -19.80 -11.30 0.86
N ASN A 101 -18.94 -11.66 1.84
CA ASN A 101 -17.66 -11.02 2.08
C ASN A 101 -16.56 -11.63 1.20
N TYR A 102 -15.71 -10.77 0.67
CA TYR A 102 -14.52 -11.11 -0.11
C TYR A 102 -13.45 -10.04 0.08
N VAL A 103 -12.21 -10.37 -0.25
CA VAL A 103 -11.10 -9.41 -0.30
C VAL A 103 -10.78 -9.13 -1.76
N ILE A 104 -10.54 -7.87 -2.08
CA ILE A 104 -9.98 -7.45 -3.37
C ILE A 104 -8.68 -6.70 -3.14
N CYS A 105 -7.67 -6.97 -3.96
CA CYS A 105 -6.40 -6.29 -3.91
C CYS A 105 -6.51 -4.94 -4.59
N GLN A 106 -6.14 -3.88 -3.86
CA GLN A 106 -5.99 -2.53 -4.40
C GLN A 106 -4.66 -2.00 -3.93
N CYS A 107 -3.74 -1.70 -4.85
CA CYS A 107 -2.37 -1.34 -4.54
C CYS A 107 -1.72 -2.35 -3.58
N GLU A 108 -1.74 -3.64 -3.89
CA GLU A 108 -1.21 -4.70 -2.98
C GLU A 108 -1.78 -4.70 -1.55
N CYS A 109 -2.84 -3.94 -1.27
CA CYS A 109 -3.53 -3.92 0.01
C CYS A 109 -4.75 -4.82 -0.03
N GLU A 110 -4.96 -5.57 1.05
CA GLU A 110 -6.21 -6.29 1.25
C GLU A 110 -7.32 -5.28 1.55
N VAL A 111 -8.28 -5.19 0.62
CA VAL A 111 -9.47 -4.37 0.81
C VAL A 111 -10.67 -5.28 0.99
N GLU A 112 -11.23 -5.28 2.19
CA GLU A 112 -12.45 -6.02 2.49
C GLU A 112 -13.66 -5.40 1.79
N ARG A 113 -14.48 -6.28 1.22
CA ARG A 113 -15.70 -5.94 0.51
C ARG A 113 -16.81 -6.92 0.89
N SER A 114 -18.03 -6.43 0.74
CA SER A 114 -19.23 -7.20 1.00
C SER A 114 -20.23 -6.94 -0.11
N CYS A 115 -20.83 -8.00 -0.65
CA CYS A 115 -21.95 -7.90 -1.56
C CYS A 115 -23.19 -7.35 -0.85
N SER A 116 -23.99 -6.56 -1.55
CA SER A 116 -25.29 -6.12 -1.04
C SER A 116 -26.20 -7.34 -0.83
N SER A 117 -26.88 -7.40 0.32
CA SER A 117 -27.86 -8.46 0.58
C SER A 117 -28.96 -8.44 -0.49
N PRO A 118 -29.35 -9.59 -1.08
CA PRO A 118 -29.04 -10.98 -0.70
C PRO A 118 -27.95 -11.67 -1.55
N LEU A 119 -27.08 -10.91 -2.22
CA LEU A 119 -26.09 -11.45 -3.16
C LEU A 119 -24.89 -12.08 -2.44
N MET A 120 -24.27 -13.06 -3.07
CA MET A 120 -23.04 -13.73 -2.61
C MET A 120 -21.94 -13.51 -3.66
N PHE A 121 -20.68 -13.47 -3.22
CA PHE A 121 -19.58 -13.24 -4.15
C PHE A 121 -19.24 -14.53 -4.92
N ASN A 122 -19.47 -14.50 -6.23
CA ASN A 122 -19.10 -15.58 -7.13
C ASN A 122 -17.62 -15.47 -7.50
N GLY A 123 -16.77 -16.16 -6.74
CA GLY A 123 -15.31 -16.18 -6.96
C GLY A 123 -14.86 -16.84 -8.28
N LYS A 124 -15.75 -17.41 -9.08
CA LYS A 124 -15.42 -17.88 -10.44
C LYS A 124 -15.58 -16.76 -11.46
N LEU A 125 -16.59 -15.91 -11.29
CA LEU A 125 -16.92 -14.83 -12.21
C LEU A 125 -16.39 -13.46 -11.73
N GLY A 126 -16.00 -13.34 -10.46
CA GLY A 126 -15.53 -12.09 -9.87
C GLY A 126 -16.63 -11.05 -9.66
N VAL A 127 -17.88 -11.49 -9.47
CA VAL A 127 -19.05 -10.60 -9.32
C VAL A 127 -19.93 -11.02 -8.15
N CYS A 128 -20.69 -10.08 -7.60
CA CYS A 128 -21.79 -10.40 -6.70
C CYS A 128 -22.96 -10.95 -7.51
N ASP A 129 -23.35 -12.19 -7.22
CA ASP A 129 -24.36 -12.92 -7.97
C ASP A 129 -25.37 -13.56 -7.02
N TRP A 130 -26.50 -14.00 -7.56
CA TRP A 130 -27.47 -14.74 -6.78
C TRP A 130 -26.86 -16.08 -6.34
N PRO A 131 -27.04 -16.49 -5.07
CA PRO A 131 -26.48 -17.76 -4.55
C PRO A 131 -26.78 -18.95 -5.46
N THR A 132 -28.06 -19.03 -5.88
CA THR A 132 -28.61 -20.12 -6.69
C THR A 132 -27.97 -20.26 -8.07
N ALA A 133 -27.33 -19.20 -8.59
CA ALA A 133 -26.70 -19.21 -9.90
C ALA A 133 -25.39 -20.05 -9.95
N PHE A 134 -24.75 -20.28 -8.80
CA PHE A 134 -23.44 -20.95 -8.74
C PHE A 134 -23.29 -21.99 -7.63
N GLY A 135 -24.42 -22.48 -7.09
CA GLY A 135 -24.43 -23.58 -6.13
C GLY A 135 -24.03 -23.14 -4.73
N CYS A 136 -24.51 -21.96 -4.36
CA CYS A 136 -24.69 -21.51 -3.01
C CYS A 136 -26.21 -21.42 -2.73
#